data_AF-A0A972SR61-F1
#
_entry.id   AF-A0A972SR61-F1
#
_cell.length_a   1.000
_cell.length_b   1.000
_cell.length_c   1.000
_cell.angle_alpha   90.00
_cell.angle_beta   90.00
_cell.angle_gamma   90.00
#
_symmetry.space_group_name_H-M   'P 1'
#
loop_
_entity.id
_entity.type
_entity.pdbx_description
1 polymer ?
#
loop_
_entity_poly.entity_id
_entity_poly.type
_entity_poly.pdbx_seq_one_letter_code
_entity_poly.pdbx_strand_id
1 'polypeptide(L)'
;MKKRHQGFFALLFAGLFLLLLVQTADAASWWTQKYVRYSATAGETLTTGDVVCIKGSDGEAYKADADDSSLRPAVGVIDKGGASGSTVEIVVDGVISGMTAKSPGATLYLATTAGAFTTTAPTNEQTIGWVLPGTAGSSSSTTYFIRVEAKKSPSAGY
;
A
#
# COMPACT_ATOMS: atom_id res chain seq x y z
N MET A 1 8.01 61.78 10.49
CA MET A 1 7.19 60.77 9.78
C MET A 1 8.08 59.63 9.28
N LYS A 2 8.32 58.57 10.07
CA LYS A 2 9.16 57.43 9.63
C LYS A 2 8.82 56.06 10.25
N LYS A 3 7.84 55.98 11.17
CA LYS A 3 7.48 54.74 11.89
C LYS A 3 6.32 53.93 11.28
N ARG A 4 5.56 54.50 10.32
CA ARG A 4 4.38 53.82 9.73
C ARG A 4 4.71 52.83 8.60
N HIS A 5 5.90 52.92 7.99
CA HIS A 5 6.30 52.00 6.91
C HIS A 5 7.01 50.74 7.40
N GLN A 6 7.57 50.74 8.62
CA GLN A 6 8.31 49.58 9.13
C GLN A 6 7.40 48.46 9.65
N GLY A 7 6.24 48.80 10.22
CA GLY A 7 5.24 47.80 10.65
C GLY A 7 4.55 47.10 9.48
N PHE A 8 4.33 47.81 8.36
CA PHE A 8 3.70 47.23 7.17
C PHE A 8 4.62 46.24 6.46
N PHE A 9 5.93 46.52 6.40
CA PHE A 9 6.93 45.58 5.87
C PHE A 9 7.12 44.35 6.78
N ALA A 10 7.05 44.50 8.10
CA ALA A 10 7.16 43.39 9.04
C ALA A 10 5.97 42.42 8.97
N LEU A 11 4.75 42.94 8.77
CA LEU A 11 3.54 42.12 8.59
C LEU A 11 3.51 41.42 7.22
N LEU A 12 4.03 42.06 6.16
CA LEU A 12 4.15 41.44 4.84
C LEU A 12 5.20 40.31 4.84
N PHE A 13 6.30 40.48 5.57
CA PHE A 13 7.32 39.43 5.76
C PHE A 13 6.81 38.27 6.63
N ALA A 14 6.05 38.54 7.70
CA ALA A 14 5.46 37.50 8.53
C ALA A 14 4.39 36.68 7.76
N GLY A 15 3.58 37.34 6.93
CA GLY A 15 2.61 36.66 6.05
C GLY A 15 3.27 35.80 4.99
N LEU A 16 4.34 36.28 4.35
CA LEU A 16 5.13 35.51 3.38
C LEU A 16 5.85 34.33 4.03
N PHE A 17 6.32 34.48 5.28
CA PHE A 17 6.95 33.39 6.04
C PHE A 17 5.95 32.32 6.48
N LEU A 18 4.71 32.70 6.80
CA LEU A 18 3.63 31.75 7.10
C LEU A 18 3.15 31.01 5.83
N LEU A 19 3.16 31.69 4.67
CA LEU A 19 2.86 31.07 3.37
C LEU A 19 3.96 30.09 2.91
N LEU A 20 5.21 30.33 3.31
CA LEU A 20 6.35 29.44 3.04
C LEU A 20 6.39 28.21 3.95
N LEU A 21 5.86 28.29 5.18
CA LEU A 21 5.71 27.14 6.07
C LEU A 21 4.52 26.24 5.69
N VAL A 22 3.58 26.73 4.88
CA VAL A 22 2.46 25.95 4.32
C VAL A 22 2.89 25.04 3.16
N GLN A 23 4.08 25.20 2.60
CA GLN A 23 4.53 24.42 1.43
C GLN A 23 5.17 23.06 1.77
N THR A 24 5.21 22.64 3.03
CA THR A 24 5.67 21.28 3.37
C THR A 24 4.53 20.29 3.63
N ALA A 25 3.26 20.74 3.58
CA ALA A 25 2.13 19.82 3.72
C ALA A 25 1.92 18.97 2.46
N ASP A 26 2.32 19.49 1.30
CA ASP A 26 2.28 18.79 0.03
C ASP A 26 3.63 18.94 -0.67
N ALA A 27 4.68 18.34 -0.10
CA ALA A 27 5.63 17.64 -0.96
C ALA A 27 4.85 16.50 -1.65
N ALA A 28 3.96 16.92 -2.57
CA ALA A 28 3.10 16.11 -3.39
C ALA A 28 3.99 15.01 -3.94
N SER A 29 3.67 13.78 -3.57
CA SER A 29 4.37 12.60 -4.06
C SER A 29 4.52 12.75 -5.57
N TRP A 30 5.76 13.00 -6.04
CA TRP A 30 6.11 12.96 -7.47
C TRP A 30 6.07 11.52 -8.04
N TRP A 31 5.27 10.68 -7.39
CA TRP A 31 4.80 9.38 -7.78
C TRP A 31 3.30 9.55 -7.95
N THR A 32 2.84 9.83 -9.17
CA THR A 32 1.44 9.52 -9.47
C THR A 32 1.26 8.04 -9.17
N GLN A 33 0.37 7.69 -8.23
CA GLN A 33 -0.02 6.29 -8.02
C GLN A 33 -0.44 5.71 -9.37
N LYS A 34 0.37 4.79 -9.89
CA LYS A 34 0.07 4.02 -11.10
C LYS A 34 -0.21 2.60 -10.65
N TYR A 35 -1.38 2.11 -11.01
CA TYR A 35 -1.86 0.78 -10.66
C TYR A 35 -2.47 0.08 -11.85
N VAL A 36 -2.28 -1.23 -11.88
CA VAL A 36 -3.21 -2.17 -12.49
C VAL A 36 -4.12 -2.66 -11.38
N ARG A 37 -5.43 -2.42 -11.52
CA ARG A 37 -6.44 -2.78 -10.50
C ARG A 37 -7.73 -3.30 -11.12
N TYR A 38 -8.47 -4.09 -10.35
CA TYR A 38 -9.80 -4.56 -10.69
C TYR A 38 -10.73 -4.52 -9.47
N SER A 39 -12.04 -4.64 -9.71
CA SER A 39 -13.05 -4.65 -8.65
C SER A 39 -13.58 -6.05 -8.38
N ALA A 40 -13.92 -6.31 -7.11
CA ALA A 40 -14.54 -7.56 -6.67
C ALA A 40 -15.58 -7.29 -5.57
N THR A 41 -16.45 -8.26 -5.31
CA THR A 41 -17.33 -8.25 -4.13
C THR A 41 -16.55 -8.78 -2.93
N ALA A 42 -16.58 -8.09 -1.80
CA ALA A 42 -15.95 -8.55 -0.58
C ALA A 42 -16.80 -9.61 0.11
N GLY A 43 -16.20 -10.75 0.46
CA GLY A 43 -16.89 -11.79 1.24
C GLY A 43 -16.73 -11.62 2.75
N GLU A 44 -15.86 -10.70 3.17
CA GLU A 44 -15.68 -10.24 4.55
C GLU A 44 -15.39 -8.74 4.60
N THR A 45 -15.20 -8.17 5.79
CA THR A 45 -14.71 -6.80 5.89
C THR A 45 -13.24 -6.72 5.49
N LEU A 46 -12.97 -5.96 4.43
CA LEU A 46 -11.64 -5.72 3.88
C LEU A 46 -11.25 -4.25 4.05
N THR A 47 -10.00 -4.02 4.41
CA THR A 47 -9.43 -2.69 4.66
C THR A 47 -8.25 -2.44 3.73
N THR A 48 -7.99 -1.16 3.44
CA THR A 48 -6.84 -0.76 2.61
C THR A 48 -5.55 -1.34 3.18
N GLY A 49 -4.76 -1.97 2.32
CA GLY A 49 -3.54 -2.66 2.68
C GLY A 49 -3.70 -4.16 3.00
N ASP A 50 -4.93 -4.69 3.10
CA ASP A 50 -5.12 -6.14 3.24
C ASP A 50 -4.67 -6.87 1.96
N VAL A 51 -3.86 -7.91 2.11
CA VAL A 51 -3.54 -8.87 1.04
C VAL A 51 -4.73 -9.80 0.86
N VAL A 52 -5.22 -9.97 -0.35
CA VAL A 52 -6.48 -10.70 -0.62
C VAL A 52 -6.31 -11.80 -1.64
N CYS A 53 -7.22 -12.76 -1.59
CA CYS A 53 -7.44 -13.85 -2.54
C CYS A 53 -8.87 -13.76 -3.11
N ILE A 54 -9.14 -14.47 -4.21
CA ILE A 54 -10.51 -14.78 -4.61
C ILE A 54 -10.78 -16.21 -4.19
N LYS A 55 -11.76 -16.39 -3.30
CA LYS A 55 -12.07 -17.72 -2.77
C LYS A 55 -12.85 -18.53 -3.80
N GLY A 56 -12.41 -19.76 -4.04
CA GLY A 56 -12.98 -20.60 -5.10
C GLY A 56 -14.43 -21.04 -4.87
N SER A 57 -14.94 -21.00 -3.64
CA SER A 57 -16.29 -21.47 -3.30
C SER A 57 -17.42 -20.52 -3.73
N ASP A 58 -17.15 -19.23 -3.70
CA ASP A 58 -18.15 -18.16 -3.86
C ASP A 58 -17.69 -17.07 -4.84
N GLY A 59 -16.39 -17.02 -5.19
CA GLY A 59 -15.84 -16.03 -6.10
C GLY A 59 -15.68 -14.64 -5.48
N GLU A 60 -15.81 -14.52 -4.15
CA GLU A 60 -15.67 -13.26 -3.44
C GLU A 60 -14.23 -13.05 -2.95
N ALA A 61 -13.91 -11.79 -2.66
CA ALA A 61 -12.62 -11.40 -2.13
C ALA A 61 -12.56 -11.63 -0.62
N TYR A 62 -11.51 -12.32 -0.17
CA TYR A 62 -11.22 -12.60 1.24
C TYR A 62 -9.75 -12.29 1.54
N LYS A 63 -9.44 -12.07 2.81
CA LYS A 63 -8.06 -11.96 3.30
C LYS A 63 -7.31 -13.23 2.95
N ALA A 64 -6.19 -13.07 2.24
CA ALA A 64 -5.33 -14.19 1.90
C ALA A 64 -4.56 -14.64 3.13
N ASP A 65 -4.31 -15.95 3.24
CA ASP A 65 -3.54 -16.54 4.32
C ASP A 65 -2.53 -17.54 3.74
N ALA A 66 -1.27 -17.45 4.14
CA ALA A 66 -0.24 -18.35 3.63
C ALA A 66 -0.46 -19.82 4.00
N ASP A 67 -1.13 -20.11 5.13
CA ASP A 67 -1.33 -21.47 5.64
C ASP A 67 -2.70 -22.07 5.29
N ASP A 68 -3.63 -21.27 4.75
CA ASP A 68 -4.96 -21.74 4.34
C ASP A 68 -5.04 -21.99 2.83
N SER A 69 -5.13 -23.27 2.45
CA SER A 69 -5.27 -23.68 1.04
C SER A 69 -6.52 -23.14 0.33
N SER A 70 -7.56 -22.77 1.07
CA SER A 70 -8.80 -22.20 0.52
C SER A 70 -8.73 -20.68 0.30
N LEU A 71 -7.78 -20.01 0.96
CA LEU A 71 -7.54 -18.57 0.88
C LEU A 71 -6.26 -18.25 0.08
N ARG A 72 -5.94 -19.14 -0.85
CA ARG A 72 -4.79 -19.04 -1.77
C ARG A 72 -5.22 -19.36 -3.20
N PRO A 73 -4.51 -18.81 -4.20
CA PRO A 73 -3.40 -17.86 -4.09
C PRO A 73 -3.85 -16.44 -3.72
N ALA A 74 -2.95 -15.64 -3.13
CA ALA A 74 -3.16 -14.19 -3.08
C ALA A 74 -3.19 -13.63 -4.50
N VAL A 75 -4.08 -12.68 -4.73
CA VAL A 75 -4.34 -12.07 -6.05
C VAL A 75 -3.98 -10.59 -6.08
N GLY A 76 -3.90 -9.93 -4.93
CA GLY A 76 -3.65 -8.50 -4.86
C GLY A 76 -3.72 -7.92 -3.46
N VAL A 77 -3.73 -6.59 -3.41
CA VAL A 77 -3.78 -5.80 -2.18
C VAL A 77 -4.91 -4.78 -2.29
N ILE A 78 -5.66 -4.58 -1.22
CA ILE A 78 -6.82 -3.68 -1.21
C ILE A 78 -6.37 -2.22 -1.24
N ASP A 79 -6.86 -1.46 -2.21
CA ASP A 79 -6.73 0.01 -2.28
C ASP A 79 -7.98 0.67 -1.69
N LYS A 80 -9.16 0.16 -2.05
CA LYS A 80 -10.45 0.59 -1.51
C LYS A 80 -11.14 -0.57 -0.79
N GLY A 81 -11.20 -0.47 0.54
CA GLY A 81 -11.89 -1.43 1.40
C GLY A 81 -13.42 -1.30 1.40
N GLY A 82 -14.07 -2.23 2.11
CA GLY A 82 -15.52 -2.33 2.21
C GLY A 82 -15.94 -3.44 3.18
N ALA A 83 -17.19 -3.38 3.64
CA ALA A 83 -17.79 -4.49 4.40
C ALA A 83 -18.16 -5.64 3.45
N SER A 84 -18.49 -6.81 4.01
CA SER A 84 -19.03 -7.94 3.24
C SER A 84 -20.20 -7.49 2.34
N GLY A 85 -20.24 -7.99 1.11
CA GLY A 85 -21.17 -7.60 0.04
C GLY A 85 -20.83 -6.29 -0.67
N SER A 86 -19.83 -5.53 -0.21
CA SER A 86 -19.44 -4.26 -0.85
C SER A 86 -18.49 -4.48 -2.02
N THR A 87 -18.50 -3.57 -2.99
CA THR A 87 -17.48 -3.53 -4.05
C THR A 87 -16.17 -2.93 -3.52
N VAL A 88 -15.09 -3.70 -3.63
CA VAL A 88 -13.71 -3.31 -3.27
C VAL A 88 -12.83 -3.13 -4.51
N GLU A 89 -11.70 -2.45 -4.37
CA GLU A 89 -10.69 -2.33 -5.43
C GLU A 89 -9.38 -3.02 -5.02
N ILE A 90 -8.89 -3.91 -5.89
CA ILE A 90 -7.72 -4.77 -5.67
C ILE A 90 -6.63 -4.38 -6.65
N VAL A 91 -5.44 -4.06 -6.13
CA VAL A 91 -4.22 -3.74 -6.90
C VAL A 91 -3.40 -5.00 -7.10
N VAL A 92 -3.02 -5.27 -8.35
CA VAL A 92 -2.20 -6.44 -8.72
C VAL A 92 -0.75 -6.06 -9.07
N ASP A 93 -0.55 -4.85 -9.59
CA ASP A 93 0.76 -4.27 -9.88
C ASP A 93 0.69 -2.74 -9.66
N GLY A 94 1.68 -2.17 -8.96
CA GLY A 94 1.82 -0.73 -8.79
C GLY A 94 2.28 -0.30 -7.39
N VAL A 95 2.32 1.01 -7.13
CA VAL A 95 2.96 1.56 -5.92
C VAL A 95 1.92 1.96 -4.86
N ILE A 96 1.83 1.26 -3.73
CA ILE A 96 0.91 1.59 -2.62
C ILE A 96 1.66 2.32 -1.50
N SER A 97 1.09 3.42 -0.99
CA SER A 97 1.61 4.19 0.14
C SER A 97 0.69 4.09 1.35
N GLY A 98 1.19 4.50 2.52
CA GLY A 98 0.41 4.46 3.77
C GLY A 98 0.38 3.08 4.43
N MET A 99 1.30 2.19 4.02
CA MET A 99 1.45 0.86 4.59
C MET A 99 2.20 0.90 5.93
N THR A 100 2.12 -0.19 6.70
CA THR A 100 2.96 -0.36 7.90
C THR A 100 4.43 -0.18 7.56
N ALA A 101 5.20 0.52 8.39
CA ALA A 101 6.61 0.77 8.10
C ALA A 101 7.42 -0.55 8.08
N LYS A 102 8.21 -0.77 7.02
CA LYS A 102 9.16 -1.89 6.89
C LYS A 102 10.50 -1.40 6.33
N SER A 103 11.54 -2.21 6.46
CA SER A 103 12.88 -1.87 5.95
C SER A 103 12.86 -1.72 4.42
N PRO A 104 13.41 -0.61 3.86
CA PRO A 104 13.53 -0.44 2.42
C PRO A 104 14.27 -1.61 1.76
N GLY A 105 13.81 -2.03 0.59
CA GLY A 105 14.38 -3.15 -0.16
C GLY A 105 13.98 -4.54 0.35
N ALA A 106 13.24 -4.64 1.46
CA ALA A 106 12.73 -5.92 1.92
C ALA A 106 11.70 -6.49 0.93
N THR A 107 11.80 -7.79 0.63
CA THR A 107 10.76 -8.53 -0.09
C THR A 107 9.53 -8.68 0.80
N LEU A 108 8.35 -8.54 0.20
CA LEU A 108 7.07 -8.71 0.84
C LEU A 108 6.47 -10.05 0.41
N TYR A 109 6.20 -10.91 1.38
CA TYR A 109 5.51 -12.18 1.19
C TYR A 109 4.13 -12.14 1.85
N LEU A 110 3.23 -12.99 1.36
CA LEU A 110 1.99 -13.31 2.07
C LEU A 110 2.31 -13.88 3.45
N ALA A 111 1.69 -13.37 4.51
CA ALA A 111 1.89 -13.88 5.87
C ALA A 111 0.91 -15.03 6.21
N THR A 112 1.24 -15.76 7.28
CA THR A 112 0.34 -16.74 7.93
C THR A 112 -0.72 -16.07 8.82
N THR A 113 -0.67 -14.74 8.93
CA THR A 113 -1.75 -13.94 9.50
C THR A 113 -2.57 -13.43 8.33
N ALA A 114 -3.85 -13.81 8.27
CA ALA A 114 -4.76 -13.43 7.20
C ALA A 114 -4.72 -11.92 6.90
N GLY A 115 -4.50 -11.58 5.63
CA GLY A 115 -4.46 -10.20 5.13
C GLY A 115 -3.14 -9.49 5.31
N ALA A 116 -2.15 -10.09 5.99
CA ALA A 116 -0.91 -9.39 6.35
C ALA A 116 0.27 -9.68 5.39
N PHE A 117 1.24 -8.76 5.43
CA PHE A 117 2.56 -8.92 4.82
C PHE A 117 3.61 -9.34 5.84
N THR A 118 4.49 -10.25 5.44
CA THR A 118 5.72 -10.60 6.17
C THR A 118 6.96 -10.32 5.30
N THR A 119 8.09 -10.03 5.93
CA THR A 119 9.41 -9.92 5.28
C THR A 119 10.23 -11.20 5.41
N THR A 120 9.73 -12.16 6.18
CA THR A 120 10.31 -13.49 6.34
C THR A 120 9.43 -14.48 5.59
N ALA A 121 9.99 -15.17 4.60
CA ALA A 121 9.24 -16.11 3.77
C ALA A 121 8.64 -17.25 4.64
N PRO A 122 7.32 -17.49 4.55
CA PRO A 122 6.70 -18.66 5.19
C PRO A 122 6.93 -19.93 4.35
N THR A 123 6.58 -21.11 4.89
CA THR A 123 6.71 -22.40 4.20
C THR A 123 6.03 -22.41 2.82
N ASN A 124 4.82 -21.86 2.75
CA ASN A 124 4.07 -21.69 1.51
C ASN A 124 4.32 -20.27 0.99
N GLU A 125 5.54 -19.94 0.60
CA GLU A 125 5.85 -18.57 0.17
C GLU A 125 5.04 -18.13 -1.05
N GLN A 126 4.64 -16.87 -1.05
CA GLN A 126 4.13 -16.17 -2.21
C GLN A 126 4.60 -14.72 -2.14
N THR A 127 5.38 -14.29 -3.13
CA THR A 127 5.87 -12.92 -3.23
C THR A 127 4.76 -11.99 -3.70
N ILE A 128 4.55 -10.90 -2.96
CA ILE A 128 3.54 -9.88 -3.25
C ILE A 128 4.18 -8.57 -3.74
N GLY A 129 5.47 -8.37 -3.47
CA GLY A 129 6.19 -7.18 -3.91
C GLY A 129 7.45 -6.89 -3.09
N TRP A 130 7.83 -5.62 -3.02
CA TRP A 130 8.98 -5.14 -2.23
C TRP A 130 8.76 -3.74 -1.68
N VAL A 131 9.45 -3.43 -0.59
CA VAL A 131 9.41 -2.11 0.05
C VAL A 131 10.26 -1.12 -0.76
N LEU A 132 9.66 -0.01 -1.20
CA LEU A 132 10.38 1.04 -1.89
C LEU A 132 11.18 1.92 -0.91
N PRO A 133 12.26 2.58 -1.37
CA PRO A 133 12.94 3.60 -0.58
C PRO A 133 11.96 4.69 -0.10
N GLY A 134 12.04 5.02 1.18
CA GLY A 134 11.37 6.20 1.74
C GLY A 134 12.17 7.48 1.46
N THR A 135 12.03 8.48 2.32
CA THR A 135 12.91 9.67 2.31
C THR A 135 14.38 9.22 2.38
N ALA A 136 15.26 9.83 1.58
CA ALA A 136 16.67 9.48 1.52
C ALA A 136 17.28 9.33 2.93
N GLY A 137 17.90 8.17 3.19
CA GLY A 137 18.49 7.85 4.50
C GLY A 137 17.53 7.28 5.56
N SER A 138 16.25 7.06 5.25
CA SER A 138 15.31 6.44 6.20
C SER A 138 15.53 4.93 6.31
N SER A 139 15.63 4.42 7.54
CA SER A 139 15.70 2.98 7.82
C SER A 139 14.35 2.25 7.66
N SER A 140 13.29 2.99 7.34
CA SER A 140 11.92 2.48 7.19
C SER A 140 11.18 3.19 6.05
N SER A 141 10.22 2.51 5.44
CA SER A 141 9.33 3.05 4.41
C SER A 141 7.92 2.48 4.54
N THR A 142 6.93 3.31 4.24
CA THR A 142 5.50 2.98 4.17
C THR A 142 4.99 2.85 2.73
N THR A 143 5.91 2.92 1.77
CA THR A 143 5.62 2.82 0.33
C THR A 143 6.12 1.49 -0.20
N TYR A 144 5.21 0.69 -0.74
CA TYR A 144 5.47 -0.63 -1.29
C TYR A 144 5.24 -0.62 -2.79
N PHE A 145 6.06 -1.35 -3.53
CA PHE A 145 5.74 -1.75 -4.89
C PHE A 145 5.09 -3.13 -4.82
N ILE A 146 3.87 -3.22 -5.32
CA ILE A 146 3.11 -4.44 -5.44
C ILE A 146 3.36 -5.01 -6.82
N ARG A 147 3.66 -6.29 -6.86
CA ARG A 147 3.62 -7.14 -8.04
C ARG A 147 3.35 -8.53 -7.52
N VAL A 148 2.09 -8.96 -7.66
CA VAL A 148 1.72 -10.30 -7.23
C VAL A 148 2.32 -11.28 -8.19
N GLU A 149 3.32 -12.03 -7.71
CA GLU A 149 3.86 -13.13 -8.47
C GLU A 149 2.91 -14.32 -8.30
N ALA A 150 2.40 -14.81 -9.42
CA ALA A 150 1.73 -16.11 -9.43
C ALA A 150 2.75 -17.15 -8.95
N LYS A 151 2.29 -18.12 -8.13
CA LYS A 151 3.11 -19.27 -7.72
C LYS A 151 3.81 -19.83 -8.96
N LYS A 152 5.13 -20.06 -8.89
CA LYS A 152 5.85 -20.86 -9.90
C LYS A 152 5.02 -22.10 -10.17
N SER A 153 4.52 -22.26 -11.40
CA SER A 153 3.72 -23.41 -11.77
C SER A 153 4.45 -24.67 -11.29
N PRO A 154 3.78 -25.60 -10.57
CA PRO A 154 4.39 -26.89 -10.29
C PRO A 154 4.88 -27.46 -11.63
N SER A 155 6.07 -28.08 -11.65
CA SER A 155 6.61 -28.69 -12.86
C SER A 155 5.52 -29.54 -13.50
N ALA A 156 5.21 -29.27 -14.78
CA ALA A 156 4.21 -29.99 -15.53
C ALA A 156 4.44 -31.51 -15.36
N GLY A 157 3.59 -32.12 -14.56
CA GLY A 157 3.78 -33.46 -14.01
C GLY A 157 2.49 -34.02 -13.42
N TYR A 158 1.37 -33.63 -14.04
CA TYR A 158 0.17 -34.46 -14.12
C TYR A 158 -0.06 -34.74 -15.60
#